data_AF-A0A920PET4-F1
#
_entry.id   AF-A0A920PET4-F1
#
_cell.length_a   1.000
_cell.length_b   1.000
_cell.length_c   1.000
_cell.angle_alpha   90.00
_cell.angle_beta   90.00
_cell.angle_gamma   90.00
#
_symmetry.space_group_name_H-M   'P 1'
#
loop_
_entity.id
_entity.type
_entity.pdbx_description
1 polymer ?
#
loop_
_entity_poly.entity_id
_entity_poly.type
_entity_poly.pdbx_seq_one_letter_code
_entity_poly.pdbx_strand_id
1 'polypeptide(L)'
;MIEKALELDSNNSFNNMIKGVGDYTRPAFAGGNKSRAITYLKKAIDLSKSNNDRESSLVIAIASFHLANIAFQQREFDISSQYLERSLEIAPAYQKAKNLKAKLSRN
;
A
#
# COMPACT_ATOMS: atom_id res chain seq x y z
N MET A 1 7.09 18.04 2.73
CA MET A 1 5.63 18.23 2.60
C MET A 1 4.87 17.12 3.32
N ILE A 2 5.11 15.83 3.04
CA ILE A 2 4.45 14.74 3.77
C ILE A 2 4.88 14.59 5.24
N GLU A 3 6.17 14.83 5.57
CA GLU A 3 6.65 14.74 6.97
C GLU A 3 5.94 15.75 7.87
N LYS A 4 5.82 17.02 7.45
CA LYS A 4 5.05 18.05 8.17
C LYS A 4 3.58 17.67 8.34
N ALA A 5 2.97 17.02 7.34
CA ALA A 5 1.58 16.57 7.44
C ALA A 5 1.43 15.43 8.48
N LEU A 6 2.42 14.55 8.60
CA LEU A 6 2.46 13.51 9.64
C LEU A 6 2.81 14.06 11.02
N GLU A 7 3.57 15.14 11.11
CA GLU A 7 3.80 15.86 12.37
C GLU A 7 2.51 16.48 12.90
N LEU A 8 1.69 17.05 12.01
CA LEU A 8 0.40 17.65 12.36
C LEU A 8 -0.67 16.60 12.66
N ASP A 9 -0.74 15.53 11.85
CA ASP A 9 -1.67 14.42 12.06
C ASP A 9 -1.02 13.08 11.67
N SER A 10 -0.42 12.44 12.67
CA SER A 10 0.24 11.15 12.51
C SER A 10 -0.72 9.97 12.35
N ASN A 11 -2.01 10.18 12.63
CA ASN A 11 -3.07 9.17 12.58
C ASN A 11 -4.02 9.39 11.38
N ASN A 12 -3.63 10.24 10.44
CA ASN A 12 -4.31 10.34 9.16
C ASN A 12 -3.94 9.16 8.24
N SER A 13 -4.91 8.34 7.87
CA SER A 13 -4.68 7.16 7.02
C SER A 13 -4.10 7.52 5.65
N PHE A 14 -4.59 8.59 5.03
CA PHE A 14 -4.11 9.08 3.74
C PHE A 14 -2.65 9.55 3.81
N ASN A 15 -2.26 10.33 4.82
CA ASN A 15 -0.87 10.78 4.99
C ASN A 15 0.07 9.58 5.17
N ASN A 16 -0.32 8.60 5.98
CA ASN A 16 0.45 7.37 6.16
C ASN A 16 0.57 6.59 4.84
N MET A 17 -0.51 6.49 4.04
CA MET A 17 -0.46 5.85 2.73
C MET A 17 0.53 6.56 1.80
N ILE A 18 0.44 7.88 1.65
CA ILE A 18 1.33 8.65 0.76
C ILE A 18 2.79 8.52 1.20
N LYS A 19 3.06 8.54 2.51
CA LYS A 19 4.40 8.32 3.03
C LYS A 19 4.92 6.92 2.68
N GLY A 20 4.11 5.89 2.90
CA GLY A 20 4.47 4.51 2.58
C GLY A 20 4.74 4.29 1.08
N VAL A 21 3.91 4.86 0.20
CA VAL A 21 4.14 4.84 -1.25
C VAL A 21 5.42 5.57 -1.63
N GLY A 22 5.70 6.72 -1.02
CA GLY A 22 6.93 7.48 -1.23
C GLY A 22 8.18 6.69 -0.82
N ASP A 23 8.15 6.06 0.34
CA ASP A 23 9.25 5.24 0.85
C ASP A 23 9.48 3.99 -0.03
N TYR A 24 8.43 3.45 -0.67
CA TYR A 24 8.56 2.34 -1.61
C TYR A 24 9.12 2.74 -2.98
N THR A 25 8.65 3.86 -3.52
CA THR A 25 8.90 4.26 -4.92
C THR A 25 10.21 4.98 -5.15
N ARG A 26 10.73 5.66 -4.12
CA ARG A 26 12.01 6.40 -4.23
C ARG A 26 13.21 5.45 -4.16
N PRO A 27 14.32 5.76 -4.84
CA PRO A 27 15.58 5.08 -4.60
C PRO A 27 16.10 5.39 -3.18
N ALA A 28 16.93 4.50 -2.63
CA ALA A 28 17.44 4.61 -1.27
C ALA A 28 18.16 5.95 -1.00
N PHE A 29 18.98 6.42 -1.94
CA PHE A 29 19.70 7.69 -1.82
C PHE A 29 18.77 8.92 -1.80
N ALA A 30 17.53 8.79 -2.27
CA ALA A 30 16.50 9.82 -2.23
C ALA A 30 15.48 9.62 -1.09
N GLY A 31 15.85 8.82 -0.08
CA GLY A 31 15.03 8.56 1.11
C GLY A 31 14.03 7.41 0.96
N GLY A 32 14.17 6.56 -0.07
CA GLY A 32 13.40 5.33 -0.17
C GLY A 32 13.81 4.29 0.88
N ASN A 33 12.83 3.61 1.46
CA ASN A 33 13.05 2.55 2.44
C ASN A 33 11.88 1.56 2.44
N LYS A 34 12.10 0.34 1.93
CA LYS A 34 11.04 -0.68 1.84
C LYS A 34 10.48 -1.11 3.20
N SER A 35 11.30 -1.16 4.24
CA SER A 35 10.84 -1.51 5.59
C SER A 35 9.88 -0.45 6.13
N ARG A 36 10.23 0.84 6.00
CA ARG A 36 9.34 1.95 6.38
C ARG A 36 8.07 1.96 5.54
N ALA A 37 8.18 1.67 4.24
CA ALA A 37 7.02 1.58 3.37
C ALA A 37 6.00 0.57 3.91
N ILE A 38 6.44 -0.64 4.27
CA ILE A 38 5.56 -1.65 4.87
C ILE A 38 4.89 -1.12 6.14
N THR A 39 5.65 -0.50 7.04
CA THR A 39 5.12 0.06 8.30
C THR A 39 4.02 1.09 8.06
N TYR A 40 4.28 2.08 7.21
CA TYR A 40 3.32 3.16 6.95
C TYR A 40 2.09 2.67 6.16
N LEU A 41 2.26 1.75 5.21
CA LEU A 41 1.14 1.18 4.45
C LEU A 41 0.24 0.31 5.32
N LYS A 42 0.80 -0.50 6.24
CA LYS A 42 0.00 -1.24 7.23
C LYS A 42 -0.75 -0.30 8.16
N LYS A 43 -0.07 0.72 8.69
CA LYS A 43 -0.70 1.74 9.54
C LYS A 43 -1.86 2.46 8.81
N ALA A 44 -1.69 2.79 7.54
CA ALA A 44 -2.75 3.40 6.72
C ALA A 44 -3.99 2.50 6.61
N ILE A 45 -3.80 1.20 6.37
CA ILE A 45 -4.90 0.23 6.34
C ILE A 45 -5.60 0.16 7.70
N ASP A 46 -4.84 0.07 8.79
CA ASP A 46 -5.40 -0.06 10.14
C ASP A 46 -6.23 1.17 10.55
N LEU A 47 -5.75 2.37 10.23
CA LEU A 47 -6.47 3.62 10.47
C LEU A 47 -7.74 3.77 9.61
N SER A 48 -7.78 3.14 8.43
CA SER A 48 -8.95 3.18 7.55
C SER A 48 -10.01 2.12 7.86
N LYS A 49 -9.71 1.11 8.70
CA LYS A 49 -10.67 0.03 9.03
C LYS A 49 -11.89 0.52 9.83
N SER A 50 -11.77 1.63 10.56
CA SER A 50 -12.86 2.16 11.38
C SER A 50 -13.91 2.93 10.58
N ASN A 51 -13.62 3.24 9.32
CA ASN A 51 -14.41 4.18 8.53
C ASN A 51 -14.94 3.49 7.27
N ASN A 52 -16.26 3.40 7.15
CA ASN A 52 -16.94 2.77 6.02
C ASN A 52 -17.18 3.75 4.85
N ASP A 53 -16.25 4.68 4.64
CA ASP A 53 -16.33 5.68 3.58
C ASP A 53 -15.51 5.30 2.34
N ARG A 54 -15.78 6.02 1.25
CA ARG A 54 -15.12 5.80 -0.04
C ARG A 54 -13.62 6.10 -0.01
N GLU A 55 -13.20 7.15 0.69
CA GLU A 55 -11.79 7.54 0.77
C GLU A 55 -10.99 6.48 1.53
N SER A 56 -11.51 6.01 2.66
CA SER A 56 -10.93 4.93 3.46
C SER A 56 -10.82 3.64 2.66
N SER A 57 -11.85 3.31 1.86
CA SER A 57 -11.82 2.17 0.94
C SER A 57 -10.69 2.31 -0.10
N LEU A 58 -10.54 3.49 -0.71
CA LEU A 58 -9.47 3.74 -1.68
C LEU A 58 -8.07 3.67 -1.04
N VAL A 59 -7.90 4.17 0.18
CA VAL A 59 -6.65 4.03 0.94
C VAL A 59 -6.30 2.56 1.13
N ILE A 60 -7.25 1.73 1.57
CA ILE A 60 -7.03 0.30 1.75
C ILE A 60 -6.66 -0.37 0.42
N ALA A 61 -7.35 -0.04 -0.67
CA ALA A 61 -7.10 -0.63 -1.99
C ALA A 61 -5.69 -0.32 -2.51
N ILE A 62 -5.26 0.95 -2.40
CA ILE A 62 -3.93 1.41 -2.86
C ILE A 62 -2.84 0.82 -1.96
N ALA A 63 -3.01 0.90 -0.63
CA ALA A 63 -2.01 0.39 0.30
C ALA A 63 -1.83 -1.13 0.17
N SER A 64 -2.92 -1.87 -0.01
CA SER A 64 -2.88 -3.32 -0.24
C SER A 64 -2.14 -3.66 -1.53
N PHE A 65 -2.39 -2.94 -2.63
CA PHE A 65 -1.63 -3.13 -3.87
C PHE A 65 -0.11 -2.92 -3.67
N HIS A 66 0.29 -1.87 -2.95
CA HIS A 66 1.71 -1.61 -2.72
C HIS A 66 2.36 -2.65 -1.80
N LEU A 67 1.66 -3.12 -0.76
CA LEU A 67 2.12 -4.23 0.08
C LEU A 67 2.27 -5.53 -0.74
N ALA A 68 1.31 -5.83 -1.62
CA ALA A 68 1.43 -6.96 -2.52
C ALA A 68 2.67 -6.86 -3.42
N ASN A 69 2.91 -5.68 -4.00
CA ASN A 69 4.06 -5.48 -4.88
C ASN A 69 5.39 -5.63 -4.14
N ILE A 70 5.46 -5.18 -2.88
CA ILE A 70 6.63 -5.40 -2.01
C ILE A 70 6.83 -6.90 -1.73
N ALA A 71 5.77 -7.60 -1.32
CA ALA A 71 5.81 -9.04 -1.06
C ALA A 71 6.22 -9.85 -2.30
N PHE A 72 5.68 -9.49 -3.47
CA PHE A 72 6.07 -10.08 -4.75
C PHE A 72 7.57 -9.92 -5.03
N GLN A 73 8.13 -8.73 -4.81
CA GLN A 73 9.57 -8.49 -4.97
C GLN A 73 10.42 -9.28 -3.97
N GLN A 74 9.87 -9.58 -2.79
CA GLN A 74 10.49 -10.41 -1.76
C GLN A 74 10.28 -11.92 -2.00
N ARG A 75 9.58 -12.30 -3.08
CA ARG A 75 9.18 -13.68 -3.41
C ARG A 75 8.22 -14.31 -2.38
N GLU A 76 7.54 -13.47 -1.61
CA GLU A 76 6.49 -13.87 -0.68
C GLU A 76 5.15 -13.95 -1.43
N PHE A 77 5.02 -14.94 -2.32
CA PHE A 77 3.92 -14.98 -3.29
C PHE A 77 2.54 -15.16 -2.65
N ASP A 78 2.42 -15.95 -1.59
CA ASP A 78 1.16 -16.14 -0.87
C ASP A 78 0.68 -14.82 -0.22
N ILE A 79 1.60 -14.10 0.42
CA ILE A 79 1.34 -12.80 1.03
C ILE A 79 0.98 -11.79 -0.06
N SER A 80 1.68 -11.81 -1.19
CA SER A 80 1.35 -10.98 -2.35
C SER A 80 -0.07 -11.25 -2.86
N SER A 81 -0.49 -12.53 -2.91
CA SER A 81 -1.83 -12.91 -3.37
C SER A 81 -2.91 -12.35 -2.47
N GLN A 82 -2.77 -12.51 -1.16
CA GLN A 82 -3.74 -12.03 -0.16
C GLN A 82 -3.96 -10.51 -0.26
N TYR A 83 -2.86 -9.75 -0.36
CA TYR A 83 -2.96 -8.30 -0.51
C TYR A 83 -3.54 -7.87 -1.88
N LEU A 84 -3.28 -8.62 -2.95
CA LEU A 84 -3.88 -8.35 -4.26
C LEU A 84 -5.38 -8.59 -4.27
N GLU A 85 -5.84 -9.68 -3.65
CA GLU A 85 -7.25 -10.00 -3.52
C GLU A 85 -7.98 -8.87 -2.81
N ARG A 86 -7.46 -8.41 -1.66
CA ARG A 86 -8.03 -7.28 -0.93
C ARG A 86 -8.08 -5.99 -1.76
N SER A 87 -7.03 -5.70 -2.54
CA SER A 87 -7.01 -4.52 -3.42
C SER A 87 -8.09 -4.60 -4.52
N LEU A 88 -8.23 -5.77 -5.14
CA LEU A 88 -9.18 -6.00 -6.24
C LEU A 88 -10.63 -6.21 -5.78
N GLU A 89 -10.86 -6.65 -4.55
CA GLU A 89 -12.18 -6.71 -3.94
C GLU A 89 -12.77 -5.29 -3.82
N ILE A 90 -11.97 -4.33 -3.35
CA ILE A 90 -12.39 -2.94 -3.17
C ILE A 90 -12.38 -2.18 -4.51
N ALA A 91 -11.36 -2.39 -5.33
CA ALA A 91 -11.20 -1.71 -6.61
C ALA A 91 -11.02 -2.73 -7.76
N PRO A 92 -12.10 -3.38 -8.22
CA PRO A 92 -12.03 -4.40 -9.27
C PRO A 92 -11.50 -3.92 -10.61
N ALA A 93 -11.47 -2.60 -10.85
CA ALA A 93 -10.92 -1.99 -12.06
C ALA A 93 -9.44 -1.57 -11.92
N TYR A 94 -8.78 -1.83 -10.78
CA TYR A 94 -7.43 -1.32 -10.56
C TYR A 94 -6.38 -2.06 -11.41
N GLN A 95 -6.05 -1.47 -12.56
CA GLN A 95 -5.23 -2.12 -13.58
C GLN A 95 -3.84 -2.55 -13.08
N LYS A 96 -3.21 -1.77 -12.19
CA LYS A 96 -1.90 -2.14 -11.62
C LYS A 96 -1.98 -3.43 -10.80
N ALA A 97 -3.04 -3.61 -10.01
CA ALA A 97 -3.27 -4.84 -9.25
C ALA A 97 -3.58 -6.02 -10.18
N LYS A 98 -4.42 -5.84 -11.21
CA LYS A 98 -4.68 -6.88 -12.23
C LYS A 98 -3.40 -7.35 -12.91
N ASN A 99 -2.56 -6.41 -13.33
CA ASN A 99 -1.30 -6.71 -14.01
C ASN A 99 -0.35 -7.49 -13.10
N LEU A 100 -0.26 -7.14 -11.81
CA LEU A 100 0.56 -7.87 -10.86
C LEU A 100 -0.01 -9.27 -10.57
N LYS A 101 -1.33 -9.42 -10.43
CA LYS A 101 -1.99 -10.73 -10.29
C LYS A 101 -1.68 -11.66 -11.47
N ALA A 102 -1.74 -11.14 -12.69
CA ALA A 102 -1.39 -11.90 -13.89
C ALA A 102 0.09 -12.33 -13.94
N LYS A 103 1.01 -11.54 -13.33
CA LYS A 103 2.41 -11.93 -13.16
C LYS A 103 2.57 -13.01 -12.10
N LEU A 104 1.85 -12.88 -10.98
CA LEU A 104 1.89 -13.84 -9.88
C LEU A 104 1.50 -15.24 -10.34
N SER A 105 0.44 -15.37 -11.16
CA SER A 105 -0.01 -16.66 -11.71
C SER A 105 0.96 -17.35 -12.68
N ARG A 106 2.10 -16.73 -12.99
CA ARG A 106 3.14 -17.28 -13.88
C ARG A 106 4.41 -17.69 -13.12
N ASN A 107 4.49 -17.42 -11.82
CA ASN A 107 5.59 -17.81 -10.92
C ASN A 107 5.14 -18.99 -10.06
#